data_AF-A0A7C6PSW3-F1
#
_entry.id   AF-A0A7C6PSW3-F1
#
_cell.length_a   1.000
_cell.length_b   1.000
_cell.length_c   1.000
_cell.angle_alpha   90.00
_cell.angle_beta   90.00
_cell.angle_gamma   90.00
#
_symmetry.space_group_name_H-M   'P 1'
#
loop_
_entity.id
_entity.type
_entity.pdbx_description
1 polymer ?
#
loop_
_entity_poly.entity_id
_entity_poly.type
_entity_poly.pdbx_seq_one_letter_code
_entity_poly.pdbx_strand_id
1 'polypeptide(L)'
;MESITTNFKITLPLMRPIMTIALLIRMVDLFRVFDIVYVMTRGGPAFYTELTATYIYRVAFKFGRFGAACALSYITLAISIVFAVYLFGNLRRAEIQRGYK
;
A
#
# COMPACT_ATOMS: atom_id res chain seq x y z
N MET A 1 25.42 -21.98 -16.90
CA MET A 1 24.73 -20.68 -17.09
C MET A 1 23.27 -20.80 -17.51
N GLU A 2 22.81 -21.97 -17.99
CA GLU A 2 21.44 -22.13 -18.53
C GLU A 2 20.29 -22.06 -17.50
N SER A 3 20.57 -22.34 -16.22
CA SER A 3 19.53 -22.41 -15.17
C SER A 3 18.93 -21.04 -14.80
N ILE A 4 19.73 -19.97 -14.91
CA ILE A 4 19.29 -18.61 -14.52
C ILE A 4 18.25 -18.07 -15.51
N THR A 5 18.41 -18.37 -16.79
CA THR A 5 17.49 -17.94 -17.86
C THR A 5 16.13 -18.62 -17.81
N THR A 6 16.06 -19.86 -17.30
CA THR A 6 14.81 -20.63 -17.20
C THR A 6 13.88 -20.07 -16.11
N ASN A 7 14.43 -19.60 -14.99
CA ASN A 7 13.64 -18.99 -13.91
C ASN A 7 12.84 -17.77 -14.36
N PHE A 8 13.40 -16.93 -15.24
CA PHE A 8 12.73 -15.73 -15.72
C PHE A 8 11.79 -15.97 -16.91
N LYS A 9 12.00 -17.03 -17.69
CA LYS A 9 11.20 -17.32 -18.89
C LYS A 9 10.12 -18.38 -18.70
N ILE A 10 10.25 -19.27 -17.72
CA ILE A 10 9.31 -20.39 -17.50
C ILE A 10 8.65 -20.28 -16.13
N THR A 11 9.41 -20.15 -15.04
CA THR A 11 8.86 -20.11 -13.67
C THR A 11 8.03 -18.85 -13.40
N LEU A 12 8.56 -17.67 -13.76
CA LEU A 12 7.88 -16.39 -13.62
C LEU A 12 6.52 -16.31 -14.37
N PRO A 13 6.39 -16.77 -15.63
CA PRO A 13 5.10 -16.82 -16.30
C PRO A 13 4.13 -17.89 -15.76
N LEU A 14 4.62 -19.06 -15.32
CA LEU A 14 3.76 -20.12 -14.79
C LEU A 14 3.13 -19.74 -13.44
N MET A 15 3.85 -18.96 -12.62
CA MET A 15 3.36 -18.45 -11.34
C MET A 15 2.50 -17.17 -11.45
N ARG A 16 2.30 -16.60 -12.66
CA ARG A 16 1.48 -15.39 -12.88
C ARG A 16 0.09 -15.40 -12.23
N PRO A 17 -0.72 -16.49 -12.29
CA PRO A 17 -2.04 -16.48 -11.66
C PRO A 17 -1.95 -16.38 -10.13
N ILE A 18 -1.03 -17.14 -9.51
CA ILE A 18 -0.77 -17.08 -8.06
C ILE A 18 -0.21 -15.71 -7.66
N MET A 19 0.69 -15.16 -8.47
CA MET A 19 1.27 -13.84 -8.22
C MET A 19 0.22 -12.73 -8.29
N THR A 20 -0.80 -12.87 -9.15
CA THR A 20 -1.91 -11.90 -9.25
C THR A 20 -2.76 -11.93 -7.98
N ILE A 21 -3.12 -13.11 -7.49
CA ILE A 21 -3.85 -13.28 -6.22
C ILE A 21 -3.01 -12.77 -5.04
N ALA A 22 -1.73 -13.12 -4.99
CA ALA A 22 -0.81 -12.64 -3.97
C ALA A 22 -0.68 -11.11 -3.98
N LEU A 23 -0.66 -10.48 -5.17
CA LEU A 23 -0.60 -9.04 -5.31
C LEU A 23 -1.89 -8.38 -4.80
N LEU A 24 -3.06 -8.94 -5.10
CA LEU A 24 -4.34 -8.45 -4.58
C LEU A 24 -4.36 -8.48 -3.05
N ILE A 25 -3.95 -9.61 -2.45
CA ILE A 25 -3.85 -9.76 -1.00
C ILE A 25 -2.84 -8.76 -0.42
N ARG A 26 -1.67 -8.61 -1.05
CA ARG A 26 -0.63 -7.67 -0.60
C ARG A 26 -1.08 -6.22 -0.69
N MET A 27 -1.88 -5.87 -1.70
CA MET A 27 -2.46 -4.53 -1.82
C MET A 27 -3.42 -4.23 -0.67
N VAL A 28 -4.29 -5.19 -0.30
CA VAL A 28 -5.17 -5.06 0.87
C VAL A 28 -4.36 -4.92 2.17
N ASP A 29 -3.28 -5.67 2.30
CA ASP A 29 -2.39 -5.63 3.46
C ASP A 29 -1.66 -4.27 3.59
N LEU A 30 -1.25 -3.68 2.46
CA LEU A 30 -0.62 -2.35 2.42
C LEU A 30 -1.53 -1.24 2.98
N PHE A 31 -2.86 -1.35 2.82
CA PHE A 31 -3.79 -0.40 3.44
C PHE A 31 -3.84 -0.52 4.96
N ARG A 32 -3.55 -1.70 5.53
CA ARG A 32 -3.52 -1.97 6.97
C ARG A 32 -2.16 -1.69 7.62
N VAL A 33 -1.15 -1.30 6.85
CA VAL A 33 0.20 -0.98 7.36
C VAL A 33 0.20 0.16 8.38
N PHE A 34 -0.84 1.01 8.42
CA PHE A 34 -0.98 1.98 9.51
C PHE A 34 -1.01 1.32 10.89
N ASP A 35 -1.82 0.27 11.06
CA ASP A 35 -1.99 -0.41 12.34
C ASP A 35 -0.65 -1.03 12.79
N ILE A 36 0.07 -1.67 11.87
CA ILE A 36 1.32 -2.34 12.20
C ILE A 36 2.43 -1.35 12.59
N VAL A 37 2.55 -0.21 11.89
CA VAL A 37 3.58 0.79 12.21
C VAL A 37 3.27 1.52 13.51
N TYR A 38 1.99 1.78 13.80
CA TYR A 38 1.56 2.37 15.06
C TYR A 38 1.87 1.44 16.26
N VAL A 39 1.57 0.15 16.14
CA VAL A 39 1.85 -0.85 17.20
C VAL A 39 3.35 -1.03 17.43
N MET A 40 4.14 -1.11 16.34
CA MET A 40 5.56 -1.46 16.44
C MET A 40 6.45 -0.31 16.91
N THR A 41 6.16 0.94 16.51
CA THR A 41 7.09 2.07 16.74
C THR A 41 6.43 3.32 17.32
N ARG A 42 5.09 3.42 17.29
CA ARG A 42 4.35 4.65 17.59
C ARG A 42 4.90 5.90 16.88
N GLY A 43 5.60 5.73 15.74
CA GLY A 43 6.24 6.79 14.97
C GLY A 43 7.64 7.23 15.44
N GLY A 44 8.46 6.35 16.03
CA GLY A 44 9.81 6.67 16.52
C GLY A 44 10.95 5.78 15.97
N PRO A 45 12.24 6.17 16.13
CA PRO A 45 12.76 7.33 16.88
C PRO A 45 13.15 8.48 15.92
N ALA A 46 12.69 9.70 16.18
CA ALA A 46 12.91 10.87 15.32
C ALA A 46 12.19 10.87 13.96
N PHE A 47 10.90 10.52 13.94
CA PHE A 47 10.00 10.77 12.79
C PHE A 47 10.29 9.98 11.50
N TYR A 48 11.36 9.16 11.44
CA TYR A 48 11.75 8.41 10.24
C TYR A 48 10.71 7.39 9.74
N THR A 49 9.82 6.92 10.62
CA THR A 49 8.72 6.00 10.30
C THR A 49 7.34 6.63 10.44
N GLU A 50 7.26 7.97 10.54
CA GLU A 50 5.97 8.64 10.65
C GLU A 50 5.18 8.58 9.35
N LEU A 51 4.13 7.76 9.38
CA LEU A 51 3.04 7.83 8.42
C LEU A 51 2.16 9.04 8.75
N THR A 52 1.53 9.62 7.72
CA THR A 52 0.57 10.72 7.88
C THR A 52 -0.51 10.41 8.92
N ALA A 53 -0.94 9.15 9.01
CA ALA A 53 -1.91 8.68 9.98
C ALA A 53 -1.38 8.68 11.44
N THR A 54 -0.10 8.38 11.67
CA THR A 54 0.52 8.46 13.00
C THR A 54 0.66 9.92 13.47
N TYR A 55 0.94 10.83 12.54
CA TYR A 55 0.97 12.27 12.81
C TYR A 55 -0.41 12.81 13.19
N ILE A 56 -1.45 12.46 12.44
CA ILE A 56 -2.85 12.81 12.75
C ILE A 56 -3.24 12.32 14.15
N TYR A 57 -2.89 11.08 14.49
CA TYR A 57 -3.17 10.50 15.81
C TYR A 57 -2.51 11.33 16.92
N ARG A 58 -1.26 11.76 16.72
CA ARG A 58 -0.56 12.64 17.67
C ARG A 58 -1.25 14.00 17.78
N VAL A 59 -1.67 14.62 16.68
CA VAL A 59 -2.37 15.92 16.68
C VAL A 59 -3.73 15.83 17.39
N ALA A 60 -4.47 14.73 17.19
CA ALA A 60 -5.75 14.51 17.85
C ALA A 60 -5.59 14.29 19.36
N PHE A 61 -4.77 13.32 19.77
CA PHE A 61 -4.73 12.84 21.15
C PHE A 61 -3.65 13.49 22.02
N LYS A 62 -2.51 13.90 21.46
CA LYS A 62 -1.40 14.51 22.22
C LYS A 62 -1.54 16.02 22.34
N PHE A 63 -2.00 16.69 21.27
CA PHE A 63 -2.18 18.14 21.25
C PHE A 63 -3.64 18.56 21.51
N GLY A 64 -4.60 17.61 21.56
CA GLY A 64 -6.02 17.89 21.78
C GLY A 64 -6.69 18.68 20.65
N ARG A 65 -6.05 18.81 19.48
CA ARG A 65 -6.54 19.61 18.35
C ARG A 65 -7.30 18.75 17.36
N PHE A 66 -8.47 18.27 17.78
CA PHE A 66 -9.31 17.38 16.97
C PHE A 66 -9.75 18.00 15.63
N GLY A 67 -10.08 19.30 15.59
CA GLY A 67 -10.50 19.96 14.34
C GLY A 67 -9.41 19.96 13.27
N ALA A 68 -8.16 20.25 13.66
CA ALA A 68 -7.02 20.20 12.75
C ALA A 68 -6.68 18.76 12.33
N ALA A 69 -6.78 17.81 13.26
CA ALA A 69 -6.59 16.40 12.98
C ALA A 69 -7.62 15.86 11.96
N CYS A 70 -8.90 16.22 12.11
CA CYS A 70 -9.95 15.84 11.16
C CYS A 70 -9.67 16.38 9.76
N ALA A 71 -9.28 17.65 9.62
CA ALA A 71 -8.93 18.24 8.32
C ALA A 71 -7.76 17.50 7.65
N LEU A 72 -6.70 17.19 8.41
CA LEU A 72 -5.56 16.40 7.94
C LEU A 72 -5.96 14.97 7.53
N SER A 73 -6.87 14.32 8.26
CA SER A 73 -7.42 13.00 7.91
C SER A 73 -8.12 13.02 6.56
N TYR A 74 -8.98 14.01 6.31
CA TYR A 74 -9.70 14.12 5.03
C TYR A 74 -8.75 14.35 3.85
N ILE A 75 -7.72 15.18 4.02
CA ILE A 75 -6.70 15.40 2.98
C ILE A 75 -5.94 14.10 2.69
N THR A 76 -5.53 13.39 3.74
CA THR A 76 -4.81 12.12 3.61
C THR A 76 -5.66 11.05 2.94
N LEU A 77 -6.95 11.01 3.26
CA LEU A 77 -7.94 10.12 2.64
C LEU A 77 -8.14 10.44 1.16
N ALA A 78 -8.21 11.71 0.78
CA ALA A 78 -8.30 12.10 -0.63
C ALA A 78 -7.07 11.62 -1.43
N ILE A 79 -5.87 11.83 -0.89
CA ILE A 79 -4.60 11.39 -1.52
C ILE A 79 -4.56 9.86 -1.64
N SER A 80 -4.96 9.13 -0.60
CA SER A 80 -4.95 7.67 -0.63
C SER A 80 -5.95 7.09 -1.64
N ILE A 81 -7.13 7.70 -1.79
CA ILE A 81 -8.11 7.32 -2.81
C ILE A 81 -7.55 7.57 -4.22
N VAL A 82 -6.94 8.73 -4.47
CA VAL A 82 -6.31 9.02 -5.78
C VAL A 82 -5.23 7.99 -6.11
N PHE A 83 -4.38 7.67 -5.13
CA PHE A 83 -3.32 6.68 -5.31
C PHE A 83 -3.88 5.27 -5.54
N ALA A 84 -4.92 4.89 -4.80
CA ALA A 84 -5.62 3.62 -4.96
C ALA A 84 -6.24 3.50 -6.36
N VAL A 85 -6.99 4.51 -6.81
CA VAL A 85 -7.61 4.54 -8.14
C VAL A 85 -6.57 4.46 -9.25
N TYR A 86 -5.44 5.18 -9.09
CA TYR A 86 -4.32 5.09 -10.03
C TYR A 86 -3.74 3.67 -10.10
N LEU A 87 -3.44 3.05 -8.95
CA LEU A 87 -2.88 1.69 -8.88
C LEU A 87 -3.84 0.63 -9.41
N PHE A 88 -5.09 0.64 -8.96
CA PHE A 88 -6.12 -0.29 -9.42
C PHE A 88 -6.45 -0.09 -10.90
N GLY A 89 -6.45 1.15 -11.39
CA GLY A 89 -6.62 1.45 -12.81
C GLY A 89 -5.49 0.86 -13.67
N ASN A 90 -4.24 0.98 -13.23
CA ASN A 90 -3.09 0.36 -13.89
C ASN A 90 -3.14 -1.18 -13.82
N LEU A 91 -3.58 -1.75 -12.70
CA LEU A 91 -3.68 -3.20 -12.53
C LEU A 91 -4.82 -3.80 -13.37
N ARG A 92 -5.97 -3.12 -13.49
CA ARG A 92 -7.07 -3.53 -14.40
C ARG A 92 -6.63 -3.55 -15.86
N ARG A 93 -5.78 -2.61 -16.28
CA ARG A 93 -5.20 -2.60 -17.65
C ARG A 93 -4.35 -3.85 -17.88
N ALA A 94 -3.64 -4.32 -16.87
CA ALA A 94 -2.80 -5.53 -16.95
C ALA A 94 -3.61 -6.84 -16.98
N GLU A 95 -4.79 -6.90 -16.34
CA GLU A 95 -5.70 -8.05 -16.44
C GLU A 95 -6.47 -8.09 -17.77
N ILE A 96 -6.95 -6.95 -18.28
CA ILE A 96 -7.72 -6.91 -19.54
C ILE A 96 -6.86 -7.33 -20.74
N GLN A 97 -5.56 -7.01 -20.75
CA GLN A 97 -4.65 -7.50 -21.80
C GLN A 97 -4.35 -9.00 -21.73
N ARG A 98 -4.58 -9.66 -20.58
CA ARG A 98 -4.40 -11.11 -20.41
C ARG A 98 -5.62 -11.93 -20.81
N GLY A 99 -6.83 -11.36 -20.75
CA GLY A 99 -8.05 -12.03 -21.23
C GLY A 99 -8.21 -12.08 -22.76
N TYR A 100 -7.26 -11.53 -23.52
CA TYR A 100 -7.26 -11.50 -24.99
C TYR A 100 -6.21 -12.45 -25.62
N LYS A 101 -5.52 -13.29 -24.83
CA LYS A 101 -4.65 -14.36 -25.32
C LYS A 101 -5.03 -15.70 -24.74
#